data_AF-A0A5S9XJX1-F1
#
_entry.id   AF-A0A5S9XJX1-F1
#
_cell.length_a   1.000
_cell.length_b   1.000
_cell.length_c   1.000
_cell.angle_alpha   90.00
_cell.angle_beta   90.00
_cell.angle_gamma   90.00
#
_symmetry.space_group_name_H-M   'P 1'
#
loop_
_entity.id
_entity.type
_entity.pdbx_description
1 polymer ?
#
loop_
_entity_poly.entity_id
_entity_poly.type
_entity_poly.pdbx_seq_one_letter_code
_entity_poly.pdbx_strand_id
1 'polypeptide(L)'
;MALIRNHPSASLGEIRPWKIKVQIVRTSKGNKKESDNSIDLVLLDSSETRIHTTIDEALSRWIMNISGDNINNPNDGETEIDISKDLLITESKDPIKTLLKEVYGEYFAKSYNPDFCHDSAILCHRDDDVDQINDYMLSLLPGEEKECLSTDSISPSPNDDMFVPLEVLNSIKVPGLPDFKLRLKVGAPVMLLRDLDPSRGFFTGTRLQITRLCGFVLEAMIIAGNKHGKKIWIPRIASYPTETNFPLQMRRTQYPLKLAFAMTIDESQVHTLSKVGLYLPRQVFSHGRQMFVAISKVKSRAGLKVLITDKDGNPQEEAKNVVFKELFQNI
;
A
#
# COMPACT_ATOMS: atom_id res chain seq x y z
N MET A 1 -43.17 -27.13 29.05
CA MET A 1 -43.47 -26.28 27.89
C MET A 1 -42.45 -25.16 27.81
N ALA A 2 -41.52 -25.25 26.86
CA ALA A 2 -40.74 -24.10 26.40
C ALA A 2 -40.42 -24.35 24.91
N LEU A 3 -40.80 -23.38 24.09
CA LEU A 3 -40.93 -23.45 22.64
C LEU A 3 -39.59 -23.56 21.91
N ILE A 4 -39.53 -24.51 20.98
CA ILE A 4 -38.54 -24.60 19.91
C ILE A 4 -38.80 -23.45 18.94
N ARG A 5 -37.84 -22.53 18.78
CA ARG A 5 -37.80 -21.59 17.64
C ARG A 5 -36.80 -22.12 16.63
N ASN A 6 -37.32 -22.56 15.48
CA ASN A 6 -36.55 -22.87 14.29
C ASN A 6 -35.81 -21.62 13.81
N HIS A 7 -34.48 -21.71 13.70
CA HIS A 7 -33.69 -20.74 12.95
C HIS A 7 -33.79 -21.07 11.45
N PRO A 8 -34.07 -20.09 10.58
CA PRO A 8 -33.97 -20.30 9.14
C PRO A 8 -32.50 -20.40 8.71
N SER A 9 -32.27 -21.30 7.76
CA SER A 9 -31.05 -21.54 7.00
C SER A 9 -30.25 -20.27 6.68
N ALA A 10 -28.96 -20.29 7.02
CA ALA A 10 -28.00 -19.27 6.63
C ALA A 10 -27.87 -19.21 5.10
N SER A 11 -28.46 -18.18 4.50
CA SER A 11 -28.17 -17.75 3.15
C SER A 11 -26.74 -17.21 3.09
N LEU A 12 -26.04 -17.57 2.00
CA LEU A 12 -24.75 -17.06 1.54
C LEU A 12 -24.50 -15.63 2.04
N GLY A 13 -23.48 -15.45 2.88
CA GLY A 13 -23.16 -14.16 3.47
C GLY A 13 -22.81 -13.15 2.37
N GLU A 14 -23.72 -12.18 2.16
CA GLU A 14 -23.43 -10.97 1.41
C GLU A 14 -22.20 -10.30 2.02
N ILE A 15 -21.15 -10.13 1.22
CA ILE A 15 -20.00 -9.31 1.55
C ILE A 15 -20.53 -7.90 1.80
N ARG A 16 -20.58 -7.47 3.07
CA ARG A 16 -21.01 -6.11 3.40
C ARG A 16 -20.06 -5.13 2.72
N PRO A 17 -20.54 -4.23 1.83
CA PRO A 17 -19.68 -3.23 1.24
C PRO A 17 -19.17 -2.33 2.36
N TRP A 18 -17.86 -2.16 2.45
CA TRP A 18 -17.23 -1.19 3.34
C TRP A 18 -17.85 0.18 2.97
N LYS A 19 -17.97 1.17 3.85
CA LYS A 19 -18.45 2.51 3.47
C LYS A 19 -17.37 3.51 3.80
N ILE A 20 -16.82 4.17 2.79
CA ILE A 20 -15.90 5.29 2.99
C ILE A 20 -16.62 6.58 2.63
N LYS A 21 -16.71 7.56 3.55
CA LYS A 21 -17.24 8.90 3.25
C LYS A 21 -16.07 9.86 3.01
N VAL A 22 -16.11 10.61 1.91
CA VAL A 22 -15.11 11.65 1.61
C VAL A 22 -15.72 13.01 1.96
N GLN A 23 -15.07 13.76 2.86
CA GLN A 23 -15.48 15.12 3.20
C GLN A 23 -14.30 16.07 2.99
N ILE A 24 -14.49 17.12 2.19
CA ILE A 24 -13.49 18.15 1.96
C ILE A 24 -13.86 19.38 2.78
N VAL A 25 -13.00 19.77 3.72
CA VAL A 25 -13.22 20.92 4.60
C VAL A 25 -12.19 22.00 4.27
N ARG A 26 -12.66 23.20 3.87
CA ARG A 26 -11.79 24.36 3.68
C ARG A 26 -11.40 24.93 5.04
N THR A 27 -10.10 24.93 5.37
CA THR A 27 -9.59 25.59 6.57
C THR A 27 -9.22 27.03 6.25
N SER A 28 -10.13 27.96 6.57
CA SER A 28 -9.75 29.38 6.70
C SER A 28 -9.10 29.56 8.07
N LYS A 29 -7.77 29.59 8.14
CA LYS A 29 -7.10 30.05 9.37
C LYS A 29 -7.26 31.56 9.45
N GLY A 30 -8.22 31.99 10.28
CA GLY A 30 -8.37 33.38 10.67
C GLY A 30 -7.18 33.86 11.50
N ASN A 31 -6.16 34.40 10.84
CA ASN A 31 -5.52 35.67 11.21
C ASN A 31 -4.48 36.07 10.16
N LYS A 32 -4.44 37.37 9.88
CA LYS A 32 -3.70 38.03 8.78
C LYS A 32 -2.23 37.60 8.67
N LYS A 33 -1.81 37.42 7.40
CA LYS A 33 -0.45 37.21 6.84
C LYS A 33 0.05 35.77 6.79
N GLU A 34 -0.60 34.95 5.97
CA GLU A 34 0.01 34.15 4.88
C GLU A 34 -1.13 33.40 4.19
N SER A 35 -1.23 33.52 2.87
CA SER A 35 -2.23 32.84 2.05
C SER A 35 -1.83 31.38 1.87
N ASP A 36 -2.08 30.55 2.88
CA ASP A 36 -1.94 29.10 2.75
C ASP A 36 -3.32 28.51 2.39
N ASN A 37 -3.59 28.36 1.09
CA ASN A 37 -4.82 27.77 0.54
C ASN A 37 -4.80 26.23 0.68
N SER A 38 -4.57 25.76 1.90
CA SER A 38 -4.52 24.35 2.24
C SER A 38 -5.93 23.81 2.48
N ILE A 39 -6.25 22.63 1.96
CA ILE A 39 -7.59 22.03 2.09
C ILE A 39 -7.48 20.70 2.81
N ASP A 40 -8.34 20.47 3.81
CA ASP A 40 -8.35 19.21 4.55
C ASP A 40 -9.26 18.20 3.84
N LEU A 41 -8.66 17.09 3.41
CA LEU A 41 -9.37 15.90 2.93
C LEU A 41 -9.56 14.97 4.13
N VAL A 42 -10.81 14.63 4.41
CA VAL A 42 -11.20 13.66 5.43
C VAL A 42 -11.77 12.43 4.74
N LEU A 43 -11.07 11.29 4.86
CA LEU A 43 -11.64 9.99 4.53
C LEU A 43 -12.13 9.34 5.82
N LEU A 44 -13.40 8.97 5.88
CA LEU A 44 -13.99 8.21 6.97
C LEU A 44 -14.07 6.75 6.53
N ASP A 45 -13.47 5.81 7.25
CA ASP A 45 -13.65 4.37 6.97
C ASP A 45 -14.92 3.79 7.63
N SER A 46 -15.14 2.47 7.53
CA SER A 46 -16.29 1.78 8.13
C SER A 46 -16.31 1.80 9.67
N SER A 47 -15.21 2.21 10.30
CA SER A 47 -15.09 2.45 11.75
C SER A 47 -15.17 3.94 12.12
N GLU A 48 -15.50 4.81 11.16
CA GLU A 48 -15.47 6.27 11.27
C GLU A 48 -14.08 6.86 11.56
N THR A 49 -13.01 6.09 11.31
CA THR A 49 -11.64 6.57 11.47
C THR A 49 -11.37 7.64 10.42
N ARG A 50 -11.01 8.85 10.89
CA ARG A 50 -10.72 10.01 10.05
C ARG A 50 -9.28 10.02 9.59
N ILE A 51 -9.05 9.78 8.30
CA ILE A 51 -7.77 10.10 7.66
C ILE A 51 -7.82 11.59 7.32
N HIS A 52 -7.18 12.42 8.14
CA HIS A 52 -6.95 13.83 7.85
C HIS A 52 -5.67 13.97 7.03
N THR A 53 -5.78 14.53 5.82
CA THR A 53 -4.61 14.99 5.07
C THR A 53 -4.86 16.39 4.56
N THR A 54 -3.86 17.25 4.70
CA THR A 54 -3.90 18.60 4.18
C THR A 54 -3.27 18.59 2.79
N ILE A 55 -4.07 18.90 1.78
CA ILE A 55 -3.67 18.91 0.36
C ILE A 55 -3.62 20.33 -0.18
N ASP A 56 -2.78 20.54 -1.19
CA ASP A 56 -2.74 21.80 -1.92
C ASP A 56 -4.04 22.07 -2.71
N GLU A 57 -4.26 23.33 -3.04
CA GLU A 57 -5.46 23.78 -3.75
C GLU A 57 -5.60 23.15 -5.15
N ALA A 58 -4.47 22.88 -5.83
CA ALA A 58 -4.48 22.33 -7.18
C ALA A 58 -4.95 20.87 -7.19
N LEU A 59 -4.50 20.08 -6.21
CA LEU A 59 -4.91 18.71 -5.98
C LEU A 59 -6.38 18.66 -5.55
N SER A 60 -6.79 19.56 -4.66
CA SER A 60 -8.20 19.67 -4.23
C SER A 60 -9.13 20.03 -5.39
N ARG A 61 -8.78 21.02 -6.21
CA ARG A 61 -9.57 21.40 -7.40
C ARG A 61 -9.72 20.23 -8.37
N TRP A 62 -8.67 19.45 -8.57
CA TRP A 62 -8.74 18.25 -9.42
C TRP A 62 -9.63 17.16 -8.83
N ILE A 63 -9.51 16.86 -7.52
CA ILE A 63 -10.41 15.93 -6.83
C ILE A 63 -11.88 16.40 -6.97
N MET A 64 -12.13 17.70 -6.81
CA MET A 64 -13.46 18.28 -6.94
C MET A 64 -14.01 18.12 -8.36
N ASN A 65 -13.21 18.37 -9.41
CA ASN A 65 -13.64 18.19 -10.79
C ASN A 65 -14.01 16.72 -11.09
N ILE A 66 -13.19 15.77 -10.62
CA ILE A 66 -13.48 14.33 -10.77
C ILE A 66 -14.79 13.95 -10.08
N SER A 67 -15.06 14.54 -8.91
CA SER A 67 -16.29 14.29 -8.18
C SER A 67 -17.51 15.04 -8.74
N GLY A 68 -17.35 16.27 -9.21
CA GLY A 68 -18.46 17.19 -9.53
C GLY A 68 -19.12 16.92 -10.88
N ASP A 69 -18.34 16.61 -11.91
CA ASP A 69 -18.87 16.48 -13.27
C ASP A 69 -19.59 15.13 -13.52
N ASN A 70 -19.32 14.11 -12.69
CA ASN A 70 -19.87 12.77 -12.86
C ASN A 70 -21.03 12.40 -11.92
N ILE A 71 -21.39 13.26 -10.97
CA ILE A 71 -22.53 12.99 -10.05
C ILE A 71 -23.88 13.23 -10.74
N ASN A 72 -23.95 14.16 -11.70
CA ASN A 72 -25.21 14.63 -12.27
C ASN A 72 -25.69 13.87 -13.52
N ASN A 73 -24.89 12.94 -14.07
CA ASN A 73 -25.30 12.13 -15.22
C ASN A 73 -25.87 10.76 -14.80
N PRO A 74 -26.88 10.23 -15.53
CA PRO A 74 -27.33 8.86 -15.34
C PRO A 74 -26.25 7.90 -15.86
N ASN A 75 -25.38 7.42 -14.96
CA ASN A 75 -24.41 6.35 -15.26
C ASN A 75 -24.86 5.04 -14.62
N ASP A 76 -24.66 3.94 -15.36
CA ASP A 76 -25.04 2.57 -15.04
C ASP A 76 -24.12 1.90 -13.98
N GLY A 77 -23.44 2.69 -13.16
CA GLY A 77 -22.51 2.23 -12.12
C GLY A 77 -21.03 2.30 -12.48
N GLU A 78 -20.69 2.58 -13.74
CA GLU A 78 -19.31 2.77 -14.22
C GLU A 78 -19.10 4.22 -14.66
N THR A 79 -17.95 4.81 -14.31
CA THR A 79 -17.64 6.22 -14.61
C THR A 79 -16.17 6.38 -14.99
N GLU A 80 -15.91 6.83 -16.21
CA GLU A 80 -14.54 7.13 -16.64
C GLU A 80 -14.03 8.40 -15.95
N ILE A 81 -12.83 8.32 -15.37
CA ILE A 81 -12.17 9.46 -14.73
C ILE A 81 -11.02 9.89 -15.62
N ASP A 82 -11.06 11.13 -16.05
CA ASP A 82 -9.94 11.75 -16.74
C ASP A 82 -8.85 12.13 -15.73
N ILE A 83 -7.69 11.48 -15.85
CA ILE A 83 -6.51 11.83 -15.08
C ILE A 83 -5.77 12.91 -15.85
N SER A 84 -5.53 14.03 -15.18
CA SER A 84 -4.89 15.16 -15.85
C SER A 84 -3.51 14.79 -16.38
N LYS A 85 -3.20 15.25 -17.60
CA LYS A 85 -2.01 14.88 -18.36
C LYS A 85 -0.69 15.21 -17.66
N ASP A 86 -0.66 16.17 -16.74
CA ASP A 86 0.54 16.52 -15.96
C ASP A 86 0.90 15.47 -14.89
N LEU A 87 -0.08 14.68 -14.45
CA LEU A 87 0.09 13.58 -13.50
C LEU A 87 0.44 12.26 -14.20
N LEU A 88 0.02 12.11 -15.47
CA LEU A 88 0.17 10.88 -16.22
C LEU A 88 1.57 10.68 -16.78
N ILE A 89 1.99 9.42 -16.81
CA ILE A 89 3.16 8.96 -17.55
C ILE A 89 2.66 8.36 -18.87
N THR A 90 2.63 9.14 -19.95
CA THR A 90 2.05 8.75 -21.24
C THR A 90 3.09 8.32 -22.28
N GLU A 91 4.27 8.92 -22.29
CA GLU A 91 5.29 8.69 -23.32
C GLU A 91 6.52 7.96 -22.75
N SER A 92 6.49 6.63 -22.74
CA SER A 92 7.67 5.84 -22.37
C SER A 92 7.79 4.52 -23.11
N LYS A 93 9.01 4.19 -23.54
CA LYS A 93 9.39 2.86 -24.04
C LYS A 93 9.46 1.81 -22.92
N ASP A 94 9.65 2.24 -21.68
CA ASP A 94 9.70 1.41 -20.48
C ASP A 94 8.92 2.13 -19.37
N PRO A 95 7.61 1.90 -19.26
CA PRO A 95 6.75 2.67 -18.38
C PRO A 95 7.09 2.51 -16.90
N ILE A 96 7.42 1.28 -16.47
CA ILE A 96 7.84 0.98 -15.09
C ILE A 96 9.12 1.76 -14.79
N LYS A 97 10.14 1.68 -15.65
CA LYS A 97 11.38 2.42 -15.41
C LYS A 97 11.18 3.93 -15.33
N THR A 98 10.29 4.49 -16.14
CA THR A 98 9.94 5.91 -16.05
C THR A 98 9.23 6.23 -14.74
N LEU A 99 8.29 5.40 -14.29
CA LEU A 99 7.66 5.56 -12.97
C LEU A 99 8.70 5.56 -11.83
N LEU A 100 9.67 4.64 -11.88
CA LEU A 100 10.73 4.58 -10.87
C LEU A 100 11.58 5.85 -10.86
N LYS A 101 11.96 6.35 -12.05
CA LYS A 101 12.69 7.62 -12.18
C LYS A 101 11.87 8.80 -11.66
N GLU A 102 10.59 8.84 -12.01
CA GLU A 102 9.69 9.88 -11.57
C GLU A 102 9.54 9.86 -10.06
N VAL A 103 9.47 8.70 -9.38
CA VAL A 103 9.31 8.62 -7.92
C VAL A 103 10.66 8.78 -7.19
N TYR A 104 11.65 7.95 -7.51
CA TYR A 104 12.90 7.82 -6.77
C TYR A 104 14.08 8.60 -7.37
N GLY A 105 13.90 9.24 -8.53
CA GLY A 105 14.94 9.97 -9.25
C GLY A 105 15.84 9.08 -10.11
N GLU A 106 16.62 9.67 -11.01
CA GLU A 106 17.47 8.90 -11.95
C GLU A 106 18.68 8.20 -11.31
N TYR A 107 19.04 8.61 -10.10
CA TYR A 107 20.29 8.19 -9.44
C TYR A 107 20.06 7.29 -8.22
N PHE A 108 18.86 6.76 -7.99
CA PHE A 108 18.58 5.94 -6.81
C PHE A 108 19.53 4.73 -6.70
N ALA A 109 19.93 4.14 -7.84
CA ALA A 109 20.87 3.03 -7.90
C ALA A 109 22.36 3.45 -7.83
N LYS A 110 22.66 4.75 -7.96
CA LYS A 110 24.05 5.25 -8.06
C LYS A 110 24.51 6.04 -6.84
N SER A 111 23.59 6.68 -6.12
CA SER A 111 23.97 7.72 -5.17
C SER A 111 24.34 7.22 -3.77
N TYR A 112 24.13 5.94 -3.43
CA TYR A 112 24.21 5.43 -2.04
C TYR A 112 23.53 6.36 -1.02
N ASN A 113 22.61 7.21 -1.47
CA ASN A 113 22.03 8.25 -0.64
C ASN A 113 21.03 7.54 0.27
N PRO A 114 21.23 7.47 1.59
CA PRO A 114 20.31 6.78 2.48
C PRO A 114 18.87 7.33 2.38
N ASP A 115 18.72 8.59 1.98
CA ASP A 115 17.43 9.30 1.96
C ASP A 115 16.67 9.18 0.62
N PHE A 116 17.14 8.36 -0.34
CA PHE A 116 16.50 8.30 -1.66
C PHE A 116 15.05 7.78 -1.63
N CYS A 117 14.70 6.96 -0.64
CA CYS A 117 13.34 6.48 -0.41
C CYS A 117 12.57 7.30 0.64
N HIS A 118 13.14 8.41 1.13
CA HIS A 118 12.51 9.23 2.17
C HIS A 118 11.13 9.69 1.71
N ASP A 119 10.11 9.33 2.50
CA ASP A 119 8.69 9.61 2.27
C ASP A 119 8.20 9.35 0.83
N SER A 120 8.85 8.43 0.09
CA SER A 120 8.53 8.14 -1.31
C SER A 120 8.18 6.67 -1.50
N ALA A 121 7.08 6.36 -2.18
CA ALA A 121 6.68 4.97 -2.44
C ALA A 121 5.93 4.82 -3.78
N ILE A 122 5.94 3.60 -4.31
CA ILE A 122 5.02 3.21 -5.38
C ILE A 122 3.84 2.47 -4.75
N LEU A 123 2.64 2.85 -5.13
CA LEU A 123 1.40 2.23 -4.67
C LEU A 123 0.78 1.44 -5.81
N CYS A 124 0.46 0.18 -5.53
CA CYS A 124 -0.23 -0.72 -6.45
C CYS A 124 -1.53 -1.21 -5.84
N HIS A 125 -2.44 -1.73 -6.66
CA HIS A 125 -3.64 -2.37 -6.17
C HIS A 125 -3.39 -3.80 -5.68
N ARG A 126 -2.59 -4.60 -6.40
CA ARG A 126 -2.41 -6.04 -6.14
C ARG A 126 -1.00 -6.34 -5.66
N ASP A 127 -0.87 -7.35 -4.80
CA ASP A 127 0.43 -7.81 -4.29
C ASP A 127 1.36 -8.31 -5.42
N ASP A 128 0.82 -8.96 -6.45
CA ASP A 128 1.61 -9.43 -7.60
C ASP A 128 2.40 -8.28 -8.26
N ASP A 129 1.77 -7.12 -8.42
CA ASP A 129 2.38 -5.94 -9.04
C ASP A 129 3.44 -5.32 -8.09
N VAL A 130 3.15 -5.33 -6.78
CA VAL A 130 4.09 -4.89 -5.73
C VAL A 130 5.35 -5.75 -5.76
N ASP A 131 5.20 -7.07 -5.80
CA ASP A 131 6.30 -8.03 -5.82
C ASP A 131 7.17 -7.85 -7.06
N GLN A 132 6.54 -7.71 -8.23
CA GLN A 132 7.25 -7.46 -9.49
C GLN A 132 8.12 -6.19 -9.41
N ILE A 133 7.56 -5.08 -8.91
CA ILE A 133 8.29 -3.81 -8.80
C ILE A 133 9.40 -3.92 -7.74
N ASN A 134 9.11 -4.52 -6.59
CA ASN A 134 10.08 -4.71 -5.52
C ASN A 134 11.28 -5.55 -5.98
N ASP A 135 11.02 -6.66 -6.67
CA ASP A 135 12.05 -7.55 -7.22
C ASP A 135 12.91 -6.83 -8.27
N TYR A 136 12.27 -6.09 -9.17
CA TYR A 136 12.96 -5.30 -10.17
C TYR A 136 13.83 -4.21 -9.52
N MET A 137 13.30 -3.47 -8.55
CA MET A 137 14.04 -2.43 -7.82
C MET A 137 15.22 -2.99 -7.02
N LEU A 138 15.04 -4.13 -6.37
CA LEU A 138 16.12 -4.80 -5.65
C LEU A 138 17.24 -5.22 -6.60
N SER A 139 16.90 -5.70 -7.80
CA SER A 139 17.90 -6.09 -8.81
C SER A 139 18.78 -4.93 -9.25
N LEU A 140 18.21 -3.71 -9.31
CA LEU A 140 18.91 -2.48 -9.68
C LEU A 140 19.77 -1.90 -8.56
N LEU A 141 19.47 -2.24 -7.30
CA LEU A 141 20.22 -1.71 -6.16
C LEU A 141 21.65 -2.30 -6.14
N PRO A 142 22.69 -1.47 -5.95
CA PRO A 142 24.06 -1.96 -5.83
C PRO A 142 24.25 -2.74 -4.52
N GLY A 143 25.28 -3.58 -4.49
CA GLY A 143 25.65 -4.36 -3.31
C GLY A 143 25.23 -5.83 -3.38
N GLU A 144 25.72 -6.60 -2.42
CA GLU A 144 25.51 -8.04 -2.35
C GLU A 144 24.08 -8.36 -1.89
N GLU A 145 23.41 -9.21 -2.66
CA GLU A 145 22.08 -9.73 -2.32
C GLU A 145 22.21 -10.86 -1.31
N LYS A 146 21.50 -10.75 -0.19
CA LYS A 146 21.36 -11.81 0.79
C LYS A 146 19.99 -12.44 0.67
N GLU A 147 19.99 -13.74 0.38
CA GLU A 147 18.80 -14.57 0.43
C GLU A 147 18.60 -15.17 1.83
N CYS A 148 17.39 -15.03 2.36
CA CYS A 148 16.99 -15.56 3.66
C CYS A 148 15.78 -16.49 3.47
N LEU A 149 16.00 -17.79 3.62
CA LEU A 149 14.93 -18.78 3.65
C LEU A 149 14.32 -18.88 5.05
N SER A 150 13.00 -19.02 5.11
CA SER A 150 12.28 -19.21 6.36
C SER A 150 12.40 -20.64 6.87
N THR A 151 12.02 -20.86 8.12
CA THR A 151 11.84 -22.19 8.69
C THR A 151 10.37 -22.38 9.04
N ASP A 152 9.73 -23.27 8.30
CA ASP A 152 8.29 -23.49 8.35
C ASP A 152 7.98 -24.80 9.09
N SER A 153 6.93 -24.78 9.91
CA SER A 153 6.46 -25.96 10.64
C SER A 153 4.94 -25.93 10.73
N ILE A 154 4.29 -27.08 10.57
CA ILE A 154 2.84 -27.25 10.80
C ILE A 154 2.67 -27.96 12.13
N SER A 155 1.72 -27.53 12.97
CA SER A 155 1.31 -28.36 14.11
C SER A 155 0.44 -29.52 13.63
N PRO A 156 0.75 -30.77 14.00
CA PRO A 156 -0.11 -31.89 13.67
C PRO A 156 -1.44 -31.68 14.37
N SER A 157 -2.54 -31.59 13.60
CA SER A 157 -3.86 -31.73 14.20
C SER A 157 -4.03 -33.20 14.61
N PRO A 158 -4.67 -33.49 15.75
CA PRO A 158 -4.83 -34.87 16.23
C PRO A 158 -5.68 -35.75 15.30
N ASN A 159 -6.33 -35.17 14.28
CA ASN A 159 -7.31 -35.84 13.43
C ASN A 159 -6.92 -35.89 11.93
N ASP A 160 -5.78 -35.36 11.48
CA ASP A 160 -5.44 -35.38 10.05
C ASP A 160 -4.04 -35.95 9.74
N ASP A 161 -4.03 -36.98 8.89
CA ASP A 161 -2.91 -37.40 8.03
C ASP A 161 -2.67 -36.40 6.87
N MET A 162 -2.92 -35.10 7.08
CA MET A 162 -2.82 -34.10 6.00
C MET A 162 -1.36 -33.75 5.74
N PHE A 163 -0.74 -34.47 4.81
CA PHE A 163 0.59 -34.19 4.31
C PHE A 163 0.52 -33.01 3.33
N VAL A 164 0.77 -31.79 3.83
CA VAL A 164 0.87 -30.61 2.97
C VAL A 164 2.26 -30.61 2.31
N PRO A 165 2.37 -30.64 0.97
CA PRO A 165 3.66 -30.57 0.31
C PRO A 165 4.41 -29.29 0.70
N LEU A 166 5.73 -29.41 0.89
CA LEU A 166 6.58 -28.27 1.27
C LEU A 166 6.50 -27.12 0.25
N GLU A 167 6.32 -27.43 -1.04
CA GLU A 167 6.13 -26.44 -2.10
C GLU A 167 4.87 -25.59 -1.90
N VAL A 168 3.79 -26.21 -1.43
CA VAL A 168 2.54 -25.50 -1.09
C VAL A 168 2.77 -24.63 0.14
N LEU A 169 3.49 -25.11 1.15
CA LEU A 169 3.81 -24.31 2.33
C LEU A 169 4.65 -23.08 1.97
N ASN A 170 5.67 -23.27 1.14
CA ASN A 170 6.59 -22.22 0.73
C ASN A 170 5.91 -21.17 -0.17
N SER A 171 4.80 -21.52 -0.84
CA SER A 171 4.04 -20.60 -1.69
C SER A 171 2.93 -19.82 -0.96
N ILE A 172 2.64 -20.16 0.31
CA ILE A 172 1.64 -19.44 1.12
C ILE A 172 2.11 -17.99 1.32
N LYS A 173 1.28 -17.08 0.80
CA LYS A 173 1.31 -15.64 1.04
C LYS A 173 0.00 -15.25 1.70
N VAL A 174 0.08 -14.82 2.97
CA VAL A 174 -1.07 -14.33 3.73
C VAL A 174 -0.65 -13.08 4.48
N PRO A 175 -1.58 -12.14 4.75
CA PRO A 175 -1.28 -10.93 5.51
C PRO A 175 -0.57 -11.24 6.84
N GLY A 176 0.42 -10.42 7.20
CA GLY A 176 1.19 -10.56 8.44
C GLY A 176 2.21 -11.70 8.46
N LEU A 177 2.21 -12.60 7.48
CA LEU A 177 3.20 -13.66 7.35
C LEU A 177 4.33 -13.22 6.41
N PRO A 178 5.60 -13.27 6.83
CA PRO A 178 6.72 -12.99 5.93
C PRO A 178 6.81 -14.02 4.80
N ASP A 179 7.40 -13.63 3.68
CA ASP A 179 7.66 -14.56 2.59
C ASP A 179 8.62 -15.68 3.01
N PHE A 180 8.41 -16.87 2.43
CA PHE A 180 9.33 -17.98 2.59
C PHE A 180 10.75 -17.58 2.18
N LYS A 181 10.87 -16.91 1.03
CA LYS A 181 12.14 -16.45 0.47
C LYS A 181 12.19 -14.93 0.53
N LEU A 182 12.99 -14.39 1.44
CA LEU A 182 13.22 -12.96 1.57
C LEU A 182 14.58 -12.59 0.99
N ARG A 183 14.61 -11.71 -0.01
CA ARG A 183 15.83 -11.20 -0.65
C ARG A 183 16.07 -9.77 -0.23
N LEU A 184 17.28 -9.46 0.24
CA LEU A 184 17.61 -8.15 0.81
C LEU A 184 18.99 -7.68 0.35
N LYS A 185 19.15 -6.36 0.27
CA LYS A 185 20.41 -5.66 0.07
C LYS A 185 20.53 -4.51 1.07
N VAL A 186 21.76 -4.12 1.40
CA VAL A 186 21.98 -2.89 2.18
C VAL A 186 21.45 -1.70 1.37
N GLY A 187 20.71 -0.81 2.03
CA GLY A 187 20.03 0.33 1.41
C GLY A 187 18.61 0.04 0.94
N ALA A 188 18.17 -1.23 0.93
CA ALA A 188 16.80 -1.57 0.50
C ALA A 188 15.76 -1.07 1.54
N PRO A 189 14.68 -0.40 1.11
CA PRO A 189 13.54 -0.10 1.95
C PRO A 189 12.75 -1.38 2.21
N VAL A 190 12.35 -1.56 3.47
CA VAL A 190 11.55 -2.67 3.95
C VAL A 190 10.43 -2.16 4.85
N MET A 191 9.39 -2.95 5.05
CA MET A 191 8.28 -2.66 5.94
C MET A 191 8.19 -3.72 7.02
N LEU A 192 7.97 -3.30 8.28
CA LEU A 192 7.71 -4.22 9.39
C LEU A 192 6.34 -4.87 9.24
N LEU A 193 6.30 -6.19 9.36
CA LEU A 193 5.07 -6.99 9.31
C LEU A 193 4.45 -7.24 10.70
N ARG A 194 5.16 -6.83 11.76
CA ARG A 194 4.70 -6.97 13.14
C ARG A 194 5.31 -5.91 14.03
N ASP A 195 4.69 -5.73 15.19
CA ASP A 195 5.21 -4.89 16.25
C ASP A 195 6.45 -5.51 16.90
N LEU A 196 7.51 -4.71 17.00
CA LEU A 196 8.75 -5.08 17.70
C LEU A 196 8.99 -4.20 18.92
N ASP A 197 8.82 -2.90 18.77
CA ASP A 197 8.95 -1.91 19.83
C ASP A 197 8.12 -0.66 19.49
N PRO A 198 6.79 -0.72 19.70
CA PRO A 198 5.88 0.39 19.38
C PRO A 198 6.25 1.70 20.08
N SER A 199 6.79 1.62 21.30
CA SER A 199 7.20 2.79 22.09
C SER A 199 8.28 3.62 21.39
N ARG A 200 9.15 2.97 20.61
CA ARG A 200 10.23 3.62 19.87
C ARG A 200 9.85 3.94 18.43
N GLY A 201 8.69 3.50 17.96
CA GLY A 201 8.17 3.70 16.60
C GLY A 201 8.38 2.49 15.68
N PHE A 202 8.65 1.30 16.22
CA PHE A 202 8.82 0.06 15.44
C PHE A 202 7.57 -0.81 15.56
N PHE A 203 6.51 -0.37 14.90
CA PHE A 203 5.22 -1.06 14.82
C PHE A 203 4.94 -1.51 13.36
N THR A 204 3.91 -2.33 13.18
CA THR A 204 3.50 -2.88 11.89
C THR A 204 3.25 -1.77 10.87
N GLY A 205 3.76 -1.93 9.66
CA GLY A 205 3.70 -0.93 8.60
C GLY A 205 4.85 0.08 8.61
N THR A 206 5.64 0.18 9.70
CA THR A 206 6.77 1.12 9.76
C THR A 206 7.77 0.81 8.65
N ARG A 207 8.08 1.82 7.82
CA ARG A 207 9.10 1.71 6.78
C ARG A 207 10.48 1.93 7.36
N LEU A 208 11.38 1.00 7.06
CA LEU A 208 12.77 1.01 7.45
C LEU A 208 13.66 0.90 6.21
N GLN A 209 14.93 1.21 6.35
CA GLN A 209 15.97 0.89 5.38
C GLN A 209 17.00 -0.03 6.03
N ILE A 210 17.39 -1.09 5.32
CA ILE A 210 18.43 -2.00 5.78
C ILE A 210 19.77 -1.27 5.80
N THR A 211 20.39 -1.16 6.97
CA THR A 211 21.72 -0.55 7.11
C THR A 211 22.82 -1.61 7.18
N ARG A 212 22.53 -2.80 7.73
CA ARG A 212 23.48 -3.92 7.83
C ARG A 212 22.79 -5.27 7.74
N LEU A 213 23.42 -6.20 7.03
CA LEU A 213 23.00 -7.60 6.90
C LEU A 213 23.97 -8.50 7.67
N CYS A 214 23.76 -8.72 8.97
CA CYS A 214 24.58 -9.65 9.74
C CYS A 214 24.06 -11.09 9.61
N GLY A 215 24.82 -12.08 10.10
CA GLY A 215 24.48 -13.51 9.98
C GLY A 215 23.08 -13.86 10.51
N PHE A 216 22.81 -13.49 11.77
CA PHE A 216 21.61 -13.90 12.51
C PHE A 216 20.61 -12.76 12.80
N VAL A 217 21.00 -11.51 12.53
CA VAL A 217 20.23 -10.31 12.88
C VAL A 217 20.45 -9.27 11.80
N LEU A 218 19.44 -8.46 11.51
CA LEU A 218 19.55 -7.34 10.57
C LEU A 218 19.57 -6.01 11.34
N GLU A 219 20.32 -5.03 10.86
CA GLU A 219 20.18 -3.64 11.33
C GLU A 219 19.35 -2.86 10.32
N ALA A 220 18.34 -2.15 10.81
CA ALA A 220 17.51 -1.28 9.97
C ALA A 220 17.21 0.05 10.67
N MET A 221 16.97 1.08 9.89
CA MET A 221 16.72 2.45 10.35
C MET A 221 15.38 2.97 9.84
N ILE A 222 14.61 3.69 10.67
CA ILE A 222 13.36 4.32 10.25
C ILE A 222 13.63 5.40 9.20
N ILE A 223 12.93 5.34 8.07
CA ILE A 223 13.09 6.27 6.93
C ILE A 223 11.90 7.20 6.69
N ALA A 224 10.83 7.08 7.49
CA ALA A 224 9.64 7.89 7.35
C ALA A 224 9.10 8.37 8.71
N GLY A 225 8.46 9.53 8.71
CA GLY A 225 7.78 10.08 9.87
C GLY A 225 8.68 10.65 10.98
N ASN A 226 8.07 10.99 12.12
CA ASN A 226 8.72 11.77 13.19
C ASN A 226 9.82 11.02 13.98
N LYS A 227 9.94 9.70 13.79
CA LYS A 227 10.98 8.86 14.42
C LYS A 227 12.12 8.51 13.45
N HIS A 228 12.25 9.25 12.34
CA HIS A 228 13.32 9.11 11.36
C HIS A 228 14.71 8.96 12.03
N GLY A 229 15.56 8.11 11.45
CA GLY A 229 16.95 7.92 11.88
C GLY A 229 17.14 6.95 13.05
N LYS A 230 16.06 6.51 13.71
CA LYS A 230 16.18 5.50 14.78
C LYS A 230 16.49 4.13 14.22
N LYS A 231 17.42 3.43 14.87
CA LYS A 231 17.86 2.08 14.49
C LYS A 231 17.29 0.98 15.37
N ILE A 232 17.11 -0.20 14.78
CA ILE A 232 16.70 -1.44 15.44
C ILE A 232 17.48 -2.64 14.89
N TRP A 233 17.71 -3.61 15.77
CA TRP A 233 18.21 -4.93 15.44
C TRP A 233 17.02 -5.89 15.32
N ILE A 234 16.87 -6.53 14.16
CA ILE A 234 15.71 -7.36 13.83
C ILE A 234 16.16 -8.81 13.73
N PRO A 235 15.77 -9.68 14.70
CA PRO A 235 16.01 -11.11 14.61
C PRO A 235 14.93 -11.80 13.75
N ARG A 236 15.16 -13.08 13.41
CA ARG A 236 14.09 -13.94 12.90
C ARG A 236 13.11 -14.26 14.02
N ILE A 237 11.82 -14.17 13.75
CA ILE A 237 10.76 -14.42 14.72
C ILE A 237 9.73 -15.36 14.12
N ALA A 238 9.16 -16.23 14.95
CA ALA A 238 8.03 -17.06 14.58
C ALA A 238 6.77 -16.18 14.38
N SER A 239 6.14 -16.33 13.22
CA SER A 239 4.89 -15.71 12.84
C SER A 239 3.86 -16.78 12.49
N TYR A 240 2.60 -16.41 12.64
CA TYR A 240 1.44 -17.26 12.39
C TYR A 240 0.50 -16.52 11.43
N PRO A 241 -0.24 -17.23 10.56
CA PRO A 241 -1.28 -16.63 9.75
C PRO A 241 -2.26 -15.82 10.61
N THR A 242 -2.50 -14.56 10.26
CA THR A 242 -3.43 -13.70 11.01
C THR A 242 -4.89 -13.92 10.62
N GLU A 243 -5.15 -14.57 9.49
CA GLU A 243 -6.50 -14.88 9.03
C GLU A 243 -7.16 -15.93 9.94
N THR A 244 -8.29 -15.57 10.54
CA THR A 244 -9.01 -16.40 11.51
C THR A 244 -9.54 -17.71 10.94
N ASN A 245 -9.71 -17.80 9.60
CA ASN A 245 -10.19 -18.98 8.91
C ASN A 245 -9.10 -19.70 8.10
N PHE A 246 -7.82 -19.40 8.34
CA PHE A 246 -6.74 -20.07 7.62
C PHE A 246 -6.72 -21.57 7.99
N PRO A 247 -6.84 -22.48 7.01
CA PRO A 247 -7.09 -23.90 7.28
C PRO A 247 -5.89 -24.64 7.88
N LEU A 248 -4.71 -24.03 7.90
CA LEU A 248 -3.47 -24.66 8.36
C LEU A 248 -2.95 -23.98 9.63
N GLN A 249 -2.72 -24.75 10.68
CA GLN A 249 -1.97 -24.28 11.84
C GLN A 249 -0.47 -24.29 11.55
N MET A 250 -0.04 -23.31 10.74
CA MET A 250 1.33 -23.13 10.31
C MET A 250 2.06 -22.10 11.17
N ARG A 251 3.36 -22.32 11.36
CA ARG A 251 4.31 -21.39 11.97
C ARG A 251 5.48 -21.17 11.00
N ARG A 252 5.76 -19.92 10.65
CA ARG A 252 6.90 -19.50 9.83
C ARG A 252 7.88 -18.69 10.65
N THR A 253 9.13 -19.12 10.73
CA THR A 253 10.21 -18.37 11.41
C THR A 253 11.05 -17.64 10.38
N GLN A 254 10.96 -16.31 10.37
CA GLN A 254 11.63 -15.45 9.40
C GLN A 254 11.82 -14.04 9.98
N TYR A 255 12.64 -13.20 9.34
CA TYR A 255 12.60 -11.76 9.63
C TYR A 255 11.20 -11.21 9.32
N PRO A 256 10.56 -10.47 10.25
CA PRO A 256 9.21 -9.96 10.04
C PRO A 256 9.20 -8.71 9.15
N LEU A 257 9.72 -8.88 7.94
CA LEU A 257 9.99 -7.83 6.98
C LEU A 257 9.51 -8.26 5.60
N LYS A 258 9.15 -7.26 4.80
CA LYS A 258 9.02 -7.37 3.35
C LYS A 258 9.64 -6.17 2.66
N LEU A 259 9.98 -6.30 1.38
CA LEU A 259 10.45 -5.17 0.57
C LEU A 259 9.36 -4.10 0.46
N ALA A 260 9.78 -2.84 0.39
CA ALA A 260 8.87 -1.70 0.43
C ALA A 260 9.30 -0.55 -0.50
N PHE A 261 9.79 -0.87 -1.70
CA PHE A 261 9.87 0.09 -2.80
C PHE A 261 8.47 0.34 -3.39
N ALA A 262 7.70 -0.74 -3.53
CA ALA A 262 6.27 -0.69 -3.75
C ALA A 262 5.55 -1.28 -2.53
N MET A 263 4.31 -0.87 -2.34
CA MET A 263 3.37 -1.44 -1.38
C MET A 263 1.95 -1.35 -1.92
N THR A 264 1.03 -2.09 -1.33
CA THR A 264 -0.38 -1.94 -1.72
C THR A 264 -0.95 -0.62 -1.19
N ILE A 265 -2.01 -0.14 -1.83
CA ILE A 265 -2.74 1.04 -1.36
C ILE A 265 -3.21 0.84 0.09
N ASP A 266 -3.63 -0.37 0.45
CA ASP A 266 -4.09 -0.68 1.80
C ASP A 266 -2.96 -0.63 2.84
N GLU A 267 -1.74 -1.00 2.47
CA GLU A 267 -0.56 -0.92 3.34
C GLU A 267 -0.05 0.50 3.56
N SER A 268 -0.33 1.38 2.60
CA SER A 268 0.02 2.80 2.71
C SER A 268 -0.85 3.57 3.71
N GLN A 269 -1.88 2.94 4.30
CA GLN A 269 -2.89 3.64 5.09
C GLN A 269 -2.31 4.48 6.24
N VAL A 270 -1.30 3.96 6.92
CA VAL A 270 -0.74 4.54 8.17
C VAL A 270 0.28 5.67 7.93
N HIS A 271 0.73 5.89 6.68
CA HIS A 271 1.81 6.83 6.39
C HIS A 271 1.40 7.88 5.36
N THR A 272 1.70 9.15 5.62
CA THR A 272 1.72 10.19 4.58
C THR A 272 3.06 10.15 3.86
N LEU A 273 3.06 10.35 2.55
CA LEU A 273 4.21 10.32 1.68
C LEU A 273 4.38 11.69 1.00
N SER A 274 5.62 12.13 0.82
CA SER A 274 5.92 13.34 0.04
C SER A 274 5.74 13.07 -1.46
N LYS A 275 6.00 11.84 -1.89
CA LYS A 275 5.98 11.45 -3.30
C LYS A 275 5.42 10.05 -3.51
N VAL A 276 4.47 9.92 -4.42
CA VAL A 276 3.75 8.69 -4.70
C VAL A 276 3.69 8.45 -6.20
N GLY A 277 4.14 7.28 -6.62
CA GLY A 277 3.84 6.73 -7.93
C GLY A 277 2.68 5.76 -7.82
N LEU A 278 1.55 6.03 -8.46
CA LEU A 278 0.41 5.12 -8.53
C LEU A 278 0.53 4.27 -9.80
N TYR A 279 0.70 2.96 -9.65
CA TYR A 279 0.78 2.02 -10.77
C TYR A 279 -0.51 1.21 -10.94
N LEU A 280 -1.09 1.26 -12.15
CA LEU A 280 -2.40 0.71 -12.48
C LEU A 280 -2.34 -0.09 -13.79
N PRO A 281 -1.81 -1.33 -13.77
CA PRO A 281 -1.66 -2.14 -14.98
C PRO A 281 -2.95 -2.76 -15.53
N ARG A 282 -4.07 -2.61 -14.79
CA ARG A 282 -5.39 -3.08 -15.20
C ARG A 282 -6.39 -2.02 -14.80
N GLN A 283 -7.20 -1.55 -15.75
CA GLN A 283 -8.19 -0.47 -15.60
C GLN A 283 -9.40 -0.83 -14.71
N VAL A 284 -9.21 -1.62 -13.66
CA VAL A 284 -10.33 -2.09 -12.83
C VAL A 284 -10.08 -1.71 -11.38
N PHE A 285 -10.47 -0.49 -11.03
CA PHE A 285 -10.83 -0.20 -9.66
C PHE A 285 -12.15 -0.93 -9.40
N SER A 286 -12.11 -2.04 -8.67
CA SER A 286 -13.34 -2.69 -8.20
C SER A 286 -14.17 -1.72 -7.33
N HIS A 287 -13.51 -0.71 -6.76
CA HIS A 287 -14.11 0.40 -6.04
C HIS A 287 -13.26 1.66 -6.27
N GLY A 288 -13.82 2.75 -6.83
CA GLY A 288 -13.10 4.01 -7.02
C GLY A 288 -12.46 4.67 -5.79
N ARG A 289 -12.61 4.04 -4.63
CA ARG A 289 -12.05 4.36 -3.32
C ARG A 289 -10.54 4.25 -3.25
N GLN A 290 -9.96 3.25 -3.90
CA GLN A 290 -8.52 3.00 -3.81
C GLN A 290 -7.71 4.15 -4.40
N MET A 291 -8.23 4.77 -5.46
CA MET A 291 -7.65 5.98 -6.03
C MET A 291 -7.66 7.15 -5.03
N PHE A 292 -8.77 7.41 -4.35
CA PHE A 292 -8.83 8.45 -3.31
C PHE A 292 -7.91 8.16 -2.13
N VAL A 293 -7.79 6.90 -1.71
CA VAL A 293 -6.83 6.51 -0.65
C VAL A 293 -5.41 6.80 -1.12
N ALA A 294 -5.03 6.43 -2.34
CA ALA A 294 -3.71 6.71 -2.90
C ALA A 294 -3.43 8.22 -3.00
N ILE A 295 -4.39 9.01 -3.49
CA ILE A 295 -4.28 10.48 -3.59
C ILE A 295 -4.12 11.12 -2.21
N SER A 296 -4.82 10.60 -1.19
CA SER A 296 -4.71 11.11 0.19
C SER A 296 -3.32 10.94 0.80
N LYS A 297 -2.46 10.12 0.18
CA LYS A 297 -1.09 9.90 0.66
C LYS A 297 -0.15 11.03 0.31
N VAL A 298 -0.47 11.87 -0.67
CA VAL A 298 0.35 13.03 -1.03
C VAL A 298 -0.23 14.33 -0.49
N LYS A 299 0.65 15.28 -0.19
CA LYS A 299 0.25 16.64 0.21
C LYS A 299 0.18 17.63 -0.97
N SER A 300 0.89 17.32 -2.05
CA SER A 300 0.97 18.21 -3.22
C SER A 300 0.68 17.46 -4.51
N ARG A 301 0.14 18.19 -5.49
CA ARG A 301 -0.12 17.67 -6.83
C ARG A 301 1.17 17.19 -7.51
N ALA A 302 2.27 17.92 -7.35
CA ALA A 302 3.58 17.56 -7.91
C ALA A 302 4.17 16.28 -7.28
N GLY A 303 3.72 15.92 -6.08
CA GLY A 303 4.10 14.68 -5.40
C GLY A 303 3.43 13.43 -5.98
N LEU A 304 2.43 13.56 -6.85
CA LEU A 304 1.70 12.42 -7.42
C LEU A 304 2.09 12.20 -8.88
N LYS A 305 2.42 10.96 -9.22
CA LYS A 305 2.58 10.49 -10.59
C LYS A 305 1.76 9.23 -10.79
N VAL A 306 1.06 9.13 -11.91
CA VAL A 306 0.15 8.03 -12.20
C VAL A 306 0.59 7.37 -13.50
N LEU A 307 0.76 6.06 -13.44
CA LEU A 307 1.01 5.22 -14.60
C LEU A 307 -0.15 4.23 -14.73
N ILE A 308 -0.93 4.40 -15.80
CA ILE A 308 -1.95 3.44 -16.21
C ILE A 308 -1.37 2.66 -17.38
N THR A 309 -1.44 1.33 -17.34
CA THR A 309 -1.11 0.53 -18.52
C THR A 309 -2.25 -0.41 -18.89
N ASP A 310 -2.28 -0.81 -20.16
CA ASP A 310 -3.10 -1.93 -20.60
C ASP A 310 -2.46 -3.28 -20.22
N LYS A 311 -3.11 -4.37 -20.63
CA LYS A 311 -2.64 -5.74 -20.38
C LYS A 311 -1.29 -6.04 -21.05
N ASP A 312 -0.96 -5.30 -22.10
CA ASP A 312 0.28 -5.45 -22.87
C ASP A 312 1.39 -4.53 -22.33
N GLY A 313 1.09 -3.76 -21.27
CA GLY A 313 2.03 -2.85 -20.61
C GLY A 313 2.17 -1.50 -21.30
N ASN A 314 1.32 -1.17 -22.28
CA ASN A 314 1.38 0.13 -22.94
C ASN A 314 0.70 1.21 -22.08
N PRO A 315 1.29 2.41 -21.95
CA PRO A 315 0.66 3.52 -21.25
C PRO A 315 -0.71 3.89 -21.84
N GLN A 316 -1.66 4.20 -20.97
CA GLN A 316 -3.01 4.64 -21.33
C GLN A 316 -3.27 6.03 -20.74
N GLU A 317 -4.01 6.88 -21.47
CA GLU A 317 -4.39 8.22 -20.98
C GLU A 317 -5.63 8.18 -20.07
N GLU A 318 -6.47 7.14 -20.19
CA GLU A 318 -7.74 7.05 -19.48
C GLU A 318 -7.75 5.88 -18.49
N ALA A 319 -8.25 6.14 -17.28
CA ALA A 319 -8.58 5.11 -16.30
C ALA A 319 -10.08 4.93 -16.23
N LYS A 320 -10.57 3.74 -16.60
CA LYS A 320 -11.93 3.33 -16.28
C LYS A 320 -12.02 3.11 -14.78
N ASN A 321 -12.95 3.80 -14.13
CA ASN A 321 -13.18 3.64 -12.70
C ASN A 321 -14.64 3.22 -12.46
N VAL A 322 -14.86 2.17 -11.68
CA VAL A 322 -16.21 1.83 -11.21
C VAL A 322 -16.45 2.63 -9.93
N VAL A 323 -16.93 3.86 -10.08
CA VAL A 323 -17.28 4.72 -8.95
C VAL A 323 -18.75 4.57 -8.63
N PHE A 324 -19.06 3.80 -7.58
CA PHE A 324 -20.42 3.73 -7.06
C PHE A 324 -20.85 5.09 -6.49
N LYS A 325 -22.00 5.61 -6.93
CA LYS A 325 -22.61 6.90 -6.50
C LYS A 325 -22.72 7.05 -4.98
N GLU A 326 -22.76 5.93 -4.26
CA GLU A 326 -22.81 5.84 -2.79
C GLU A 326 -21.64 6.54 -2.07
N LEU A 327 -20.51 6.75 -2.76
CA LEU A 327 -19.35 7.46 -2.20
C LEU A 327 -19.55 8.97 -2.07
N PHE A 328 -20.49 9.55 -2.82
CA PHE A 328 -20.71 10.98 -2.90
C PHE A 328 -22.07 11.43 -2.34
N GLN A 329 -22.83 10.52 -1.71
CA GLN A 329 -24.05 10.90 -1.02
C GLN A 329 -23.69 11.74 0.22
N ASN A 330 -23.77 13.06 0.07
CA ASN A 330 -23.53 14.16 1.04
C ASN A 330 -22.23 14.99 0.87
N ILE A 331 -21.79 15.27 -0.36
CA ILE A 331 -20.98 16.48 -0.60
C ILE A 331 -21.88 17.71 -0.58
#